data_AF-A0A966YCS4-F1
#
_entry.id   AF-A0A966YCS4-F1
#
_cell.length_a   1.000
_cell.length_b   1.000
_cell.length_c   1.000
_cell.angle_alpha   90.00
_cell.angle_beta   90.00
_cell.angle_gamma   90.00
#
_symmetry.space_group_name_H-M   'P 1'
#
loop_
_entity.id
_entity.type
_entity.pdbx_description
1 polymer ?
#
loop_
_entity_poly.entity_id
_entity_poly.type
_entity_poly.pdbx_seq_one_letter_code
_entity_poly.pdbx_strand_id
1 'polypeptide(L)'
;MATVPYRVDRHGEYDEHGDSYENPLAVADTSYSDVARAEADCRAAQSQPSRGIRRRAAGGNPGPRRSRSRRLHRIAEVRQQQGVTLRNVARRLGIEIAVIRRQEQPDADLRISDLLKWQHVLEVPLSDLLEEGEGQLSGPVLARSRMVKLMKTAAAIREQVGNEGQATRLIRQLIEQILEIMPELADVTPWHTVGQRRTLDDVGRVAQHPVSDDLFGR
;
A
#
# COMPACT_ATOMS: atom_id res chain seq x y z
N MET A 1 -14.10 -24.50 62.93
CA MET A 1 -12.65 -24.57 62.73
C MET A 1 -12.17 -25.98 63.03
N ALA A 2 -11.72 -26.71 62.01
CA ALA A 2 -10.87 -27.89 62.13
C ALA A 2 -10.34 -28.25 60.73
N THR A 3 -9.06 -27.98 60.51
CA THR A 3 -8.27 -28.32 59.32
C THR A 3 -7.96 -29.81 59.31
N VAL A 4 -8.19 -30.50 58.19
CA VAL A 4 -7.72 -31.87 57.95
C VAL A 4 -6.69 -31.83 56.83
N PRO A 5 -5.48 -32.40 57.01
CA PRO A 5 -4.33 -32.19 56.13
C PRO A 5 -4.40 -33.05 54.86
N TYR A 6 -4.05 -32.45 53.71
CA TYR A 6 -3.83 -33.15 52.45
C TYR A 6 -2.47 -33.87 52.49
N ARG A 7 -2.49 -35.19 52.30
CA ARG A 7 -1.31 -36.06 52.24
C ARG A 7 -0.75 -36.02 50.82
N VAL A 8 0.53 -35.67 50.71
CA VAL A 8 1.33 -35.79 49.48
C VAL A 8 1.77 -37.23 49.37
N ASP A 9 1.22 -37.98 48.41
CA ASP A 9 1.79 -39.25 47.99
C ASP A 9 2.57 -39.03 46.69
N ARG A 10 3.89 -38.96 46.87
CA ARG A 10 4.89 -39.07 45.81
C ARG A 10 5.31 -40.54 45.80
N HIS A 11 4.87 -41.28 44.80
CA HIS A 11 5.48 -42.57 44.45
C HIS A 11 5.82 -42.52 42.97
N GLY A 12 7.12 -42.55 42.69
CA GLY A 12 7.63 -42.80 41.36
C GLY A 12 7.66 -44.30 41.10
N GLU A 13 7.48 -44.66 39.85
CA GLU A 13 8.02 -45.89 39.29
C GLU A 13 8.28 -45.62 37.80
N TYR A 14 9.56 -45.71 37.46
CA TYR A 14 10.04 -45.74 36.09
C TYR A 14 9.84 -47.17 35.60
N ASP A 15 9.07 -47.37 34.54
CA ASP A 15 9.22 -48.55 33.71
C ASP A 15 9.51 -48.12 32.27
N GLU A 16 10.80 -48.21 31.97
CA GLU A 16 11.43 -48.11 30.68
C GLU A 16 11.30 -49.48 29.99
N HIS A 17 10.33 -49.63 29.09
CA HIS A 17 10.35 -50.69 28.10
C HIS A 17 10.25 -50.07 26.70
N GLY A 18 11.38 -50.13 26.00
CA GLY A 18 11.53 -49.65 24.65
C GLY A 18 10.66 -50.42 23.68
N ASP A 19 9.90 -49.67 22.89
CA ASP A 19 9.43 -50.13 21.60
C ASP A 19 10.00 -49.21 20.52
N SER A 20 10.80 -49.84 19.67
CA SER A 20 11.46 -49.28 18.51
C SER A 20 10.40 -49.01 17.44
N TYR A 21 9.86 -47.79 17.41
CA TYR A 21 9.18 -47.28 16.23
C TYR A 21 10.09 -46.26 15.56
N GLU A 22 10.87 -46.72 14.58
CA GLU A 22 11.46 -45.86 13.57
C GLU A 22 10.34 -45.00 12.96
N ASN A 23 10.39 -43.69 13.18
CA ASN A 23 9.51 -42.74 12.53
C ASN A 23 10.22 -42.26 11.24
N PRO A 24 9.84 -42.75 10.04
CA PRO A 24 10.47 -42.38 8.78
C PRO A 24 10.17 -40.93 8.32
N LEU A 25 9.57 -40.10 9.18
CA LEU A 25 9.28 -38.68 8.93
C LEU A 25 9.89 -37.73 9.97
N ALA A 26 10.74 -38.23 10.87
CA ALA A 26 11.53 -37.38 11.76
C ALA A 26 12.71 -36.76 10.99
N VAL A 27 12.48 -35.66 10.28
CA VAL A 27 13.56 -34.81 9.78
C VAL A 27 14.17 -34.10 11.00
N ALA A 28 15.28 -34.67 11.48
CA ALA A 28 16.11 -34.08 12.51
C ALA A 28 16.73 -32.77 12.03
N ASP A 29 16.58 -31.72 12.84
CA ASP A 29 17.46 -30.55 12.82
C ASP A 29 18.91 -31.01 12.94
N THR A 30 19.60 -31.09 11.80
CA THR A 30 21.05 -31.27 11.77
C THR A 30 21.64 -29.90 11.53
N SER A 31 22.25 -29.35 12.57
CA SER A 31 22.99 -28.09 12.56
C SER A 31 24.29 -28.26 11.76
N TYR A 32 24.17 -28.34 10.43
CA TYR A 32 25.30 -28.23 9.51
C TYR A 32 25.42 -26.78 9.02
N SER A 33 26.17 -26.02 9.83
CA SER A 33 27.19 -25.05 9.41
C SER A 33 27.18 -24.60 7.94
N ASP A 34 26.51 -23.48 7.67
CA ASP A 34 26.57 -22.72 6.41
C ASP A 34 27.91 -22.00 6.18
N VAL A 35 28.95 -22.28 6.98
CA VAL A 35 30.25 -21.59 6.90
C VAL A 35 31.10 -22.10 5.73
N ALA A 36 30.89 -23.35 5.28
CA ALA A 36 31.74 -23.96 4.25
C ALA A 36 31.44 -23.48 2.81
N ARG A 37 30.29 -22.85 2.55
CA ARG A 37 29.95 -22.37 1.20
C ARG A 37 30.62 -21.02 0.86
N ALA A 38 30.94 -20.23 1.88
CA ALA A 38 31.57 -18.91 1.69
C ALA A 38 33.06 -18.99 1.33
N GLU A 39 33.76 -20.07 1.69
CA GLU A 39 35.21 -20.20 1.44
C GLU A 39 35.54 -20.67 0.01
N ALA A 40 34.61 -21.31 -0.69
CA ALA A 40 34.79 -21.75 -2.08
C ALA A 40 34.76 -20.58 -3.08
N ASP A 41 33.91 -19.57 -2.83
CA ASP A 41 33.75 -18.44 -3.74
C ASP A 41 34.90 -17.42 -3.63
N CYS A 42 35.56 -17.33 -2.47
CA CYS A 42 36.69 -16.41 -2.28
C CYS A 42 38.01 -16.92 -2.91
N ARG A 43 38.24 -18.24 -3.01
CA ARG A 43 39.49 -18.79 -3.59
C ARG A 43 39.52 -18.74 -5.12
N ALA A 44 38.39 -18.67 -5.80
CA ALA A 44 38.35 -18.54 -7.26
C ALA A 44 38.71 -17.13 -7.77
N ALA A 45 38.76 -16.12 -6.88
CA ALA A 45 38.96 -14.72 -7.23
C ALA A 45 40.43 -14.25 -7.24
N GLN A 46 41.40 -15.12 -6.91
CA GLN A 46 42.80 -14.70 -6.67
C GLN A 46 43.86 -15.32 -7.59
N SER A 47 43.52 -15.75 -8.81
CA SER A 47 44.54 -16.13 -9.78
C SER A 47 44.35 -15.51 -11.16
N GLN A 48 45.24 -14.54 -11.42
CA GLN A 48 45.89 -14.19 -12.69
C GLN A 48 45.47 -12.91 -13.44
N PRO A 49 46.45 -12.23 -14.08
CA PRO A 49 46.46 -10.80 -14.33
C PRO A 49 46.14 -10.43 -15.78
N SER A 50 45.89 -9.13 -15.95
CA SER A 50 45.54 -8.40 -17.17
C SER A 50 46.47 -8.64 -18.36
N ARG A 51 45.90 -8.96 -19.54
CA ARG A 51 46.36 -8.46 -20.85
C ARG A 51 45.39 -8.78 -21.99
N GLY A 52 45.01 -7.74 -22.74
CA GLY A 52 44.85 -7.83 -24.20
C GLY A 52 43.44 -7.95 -24.79
N ILE A 53 42.95 -6.82 -25.30
CA ILE A 53 42.29 -6.63 -26.61
C ILE A 53 40.95 -7.36 -26.90
N ARG A 54 39.91 -6.50 -27.01
CA ARG A 54 38.72 -6.53 -27.87
C ARG A 54 37.95 -7.84 -28.02
N ARG A 55 36.71 -7.82 -27.52
CA ARG A 55 35.54 -8.30 -28.28
C ARG A 55 34.27 -7.60 -27.81
N ARG A 56 33.59 -6.92 -28.74
CA ARG A 56 32.18 -6.55 -28.62
C ARG A 56 31.40 -7.85 -28.40
N ALA A 57 30.73 -7.97 -27.27
CA ALA A 57 29.67 -8.94 -27.04
C ALA A 57 28.50 -8.21 -26.39
N ALA A 58 27.52 -7.86 -27.22
CA ALA A 58 26.18 -7.58 -26.78
C ALA A 58 25.63 -8.86 -26.12
N GLY A 59 25.21 -8.76 -24.88
CA GLY A 59 24.76 -9.91 -24.09
C GLY A 59 24.89 -9.65 -22.60
N GLY A 60 24.42 -8.49 -22.14
CA GLY A 60 24.27 -8.22 -20.72
C GLY A 60 23.18 -9.11 -20.19
N ASN A 61 23.55 -10.27 -19.63
CA ASN A 61 22.66 -11.09 -18.84
C ASN A 61 22.18 -10.23 -17.67
N PRO A 62 20.88 -9.92 -17.52
CA PRO A 62 20.41 -9.24 -16.33
C PRO A 62 20.55 -10.25 -15.19
N GLY A 63 21.64 -10.16 -14.43
CA GLY A 63 21.80 -10.92 -13.19
C GLY A 63 20.55 -10.74 -12.33
N PRO A 64 20.17 -11.76 -11.52
CA PRO A 64 18.95 -11.72 -10.72
C PRO A 64 18.95 -10.40 -9.95
N ARG A 65 17.99 -9.54 -10.26
CA ARG A 65 17.78 -8.28 -9.55
C ARG A 65 17.61 -8.66 -8.09
N ARG A 66 18.68 -8.55 -7.29
CA ARG A 66 18.60 -8.66 -5.83
C ARG A 66 17.43 -7.80 -5.44
N SER A 67 16.36 -8.43 -4.97
CA SER A 67 15.13 -7.76 -4.58
C SER A 67 15.53 -6.75 -3.53
N ARG A 68 15.68 -5.49 -3.92
CA ARG A 68 15.75 -4.39 -2.96
C ARG A 68 14.47 -4.54 -2.16
N SER A 69 14.60 -4.84 -0.87
CA SER A 69 13.48 -5.22 -0.03
C SER A 69 12.42 -4.12 -0.13
N ARG A 70 11.28 -4.47 -0.73
CA ARG A 70 10.20 -3.53 -0.99
C ARG A 70 9.58 -3.21 0.37
N ARG A 71 9.45 -1.93 0.71
CA ARG A 71 8.68 -1.51 1.87
C ARG A 71 7.22 -1.94 1.68
N LEU A 72 6.72 -2.74 2.61
CA LEU A 72 5.36 -3.28 2.65
C LEU A 72 4.47 -2.44 3.57
N HIS A 73 5.05 -1.85 4.62
CA HIS A 73 4.32 -1.13 5.65
C HIS A 73 5.18 -0.02 6.29
N ARG A 74 4.52 0.85 7.05
CA ARG A 74 5.11 2.05 7.68
C ARG A 74 4.84 2.14 9.19
N ILE A 75 4.62 1.00 9.83
CA ILE A 75 4.37 0.85 11.28
C ILE A 75 5.39 1.61 12.13
N ALA A 76 6.68 1.55 11.79
CA ALA A 76 7.74 2.24 12.52
C ALA A 76 7.52 3.76 12.57
N GLU A 77 7.12 4.34 11.43
CA GLU A 77 6.91 5.78 11.27
C GLU A 77 5.66 6.22 12.05
N VAL A 78 4.55 5.49 11.88
CA VAL A 78 3.29 5.74 12.60
C VAL A 78 3.48 5.62 14.11
N ARG A 79 4.18 4.58 14.58
CA ARG A 79 4.47 4.41 16.02
C ARG A 79 5.24 5.61 16.58
N GLN A 80 6.23 6.12 15.85
CA GLN A 80 7.02 7.28 16.27
C GLN A 80 6.16 8.55 16.32
N GLN A 81 5.27 8.75 15.34
CA GLN A 81 4.33 9.88 15.33
C GLN A 81 3.37 9.84 16.53
N GLN A 82 2.90 8.65 16.92
CA GLN A 82 2.05 8.47 18.10
C GLN A 82 2.83 8.52 19.44
N GLY A 83 4.15 8.68 19.41
CA GLY A 83 4.98 8.74 20.62
C GLY A 83 5.05 7.43 21.43
N VAL A 84 4.66 6.29 20.84
CA VAL A 84 4.62 5.00 21.54
C VAL A 84 5.98 4.31 21.45
N THR A 85 6.55 3.87 22.57
CA THR A 85 7.82 3.13 22.55
C THR A 85 7.60 1.66 22.19
N LEU A 86 8.58 1.00 21.57
CA LEU A 86 8.52 -0.45 21.26
C LEU A 86 8.31 -1.31 22.51
N ARG A 87 8.86 -0.88 23.65
CA ARG A 87 8.63 -1.55 24.96
C ARG A 87 7.19 -1.42 25.45
N ASN A 88 6.49 -0.35 25.09
CA ASN A 88 5.06 -0.19 25.40
C ASN A 88 4.24 -1.14 24.52
N VAL A 89 4.52 -1.18 23.21
CA VAL A 89 3.87 -2.12 22.27
C VAL A 89 4.05 -3.57 22.72
N ALA A 90 5.29 -3.99 23.01
CA ALA A 90 5.59 -5.34 23.48
C ALA A 90 4.80 -5.71 24.75
N ARG A 91 4.70 -4.78 25.71
CA ARG A 91 3.93 -4.98 26.95
C ARG A 91 2.42 -5.05 26.70
N ARG A 92 1.85 -4.18 25.87
CA ARG A 92 0.40 -4.18 25.55
C ARG A 92 -0.01 -5.42 24.76
N LEU A 93 0.87 -5.94 23.90
CA LEU A 93 0.61 -7.16 23.12
C LEU A 93 0.98 -8.46 23.84
N GLY A 94 1.78 -8.39 24.91
CA GLY A 94 2.33 -9.58 25.57
C GLY A 94 3.31 -10.36 24.68
N ILE A 95 3.97 -9.68 23.74
CA ILE A 95 4.88 -10.29 22.76
C ILE A 95 6.32 -9.88 23.09
N GLU A 96 7.27 -10.77 22.83
CA GLU A 96 8.69 -10.50 23.00
C GLU A 96 9.15 -9.30 22.14
N ILE A 97 9.98 -8.43 22.73
CA ILE A 97 10.48 -7.24 22.04
C ILE A 97 11.31 -7.56 20.79
N ALA A 98 11.96 -8.72 20.73
CA ALA A 98 12.70 -9.16 19.55
C ALA A 98 11.76 -9.40 18.35
N VAL A 99 10.59 -9.99 18.59
CA VAL A 99 9.56 -10.22 17.58
C VAL A 99 8.98 -8.89 17.11
N ILE A 100 8.67 -7.97 18.04
CA ILE A 100 8.19 -6.62 17.72
C ILE A 100 9.20 -5.85 16.87
N ARG A 101 10.51 -5.94 17.16
CA ARG A 101 11.58 -5.31 16.36
C ARG A 101 11.68 -5.90 14.96
N ARG A 102 11.40 -7.19 14.79
CA ARG A 102 11.36 -7.84 13.48
C ARG A 102 10.13 -7.41 12.69
N GLN A 103 8.97 -7.35 13.35
CA GLN A 103 7.71 -6.90 12.74
C GLN A 103 7.73 -5.42 12.36
N GLU A 104 8.47 -4.58 13.08
CA GLU A 104 8.60 -3.15 12.77
C GLU A 104 9.40 -2.89 11.47
N GLN A 105 10.21 -3.84 11.01
CA GLN A 105 11.01 -3.66 9.80
C GLN A 105 10.09 -3.47 8.60
N PRO A 106 10.23 -2.38 7.81
CA PRO A 106 9.24 -2.00 6.81
C PRO A 106 9.09 -3.02 5.67
N ASP A 107 10.06 -3.91 5.49
CA ASP A 107 10.09 -5.01 4.53
C ASP A 107 9.65 -6.35 5.11
N ALA A 108 9.36 -6.43 6.41
CA ALA A 108 8.81 -7.63 7.03
C ALA A 108 7.40 -7.88 6.52
N ASP A 109 7.12 -9.14 6.18
CA ASP A 109 5.79 -9.60 5.88
C ASP A 109 5.04 -9.91 7.18
N LEU A 110 3.88 -9.28 7.38
CA LEU A 110 3.05 -9.46 8.57
C LEU A 110 1.74 -10.14 8.18
N ARG A 111 1.30 -11.08 9.01
CA ARG A 111 -0.06 -11.58 8.92
C ARG A 111 -1.04 -10.45 9.19
N ILE A 112 -2.19 -10.46 8.52
CA ILE A 112 -3.27 -9.49 8.74
C ILE A 112 -3.68 -9.44 10.23
N SER A 113 -3.71 -10.60 10.90
CA SER A 113 -3.98 -10.68 12.34
C SER A 113 -2.99 -9.89 13.19
N ASP A 114 -1.71 -9.86 12.81
CA ASP A 114 -0.69 -9.12 13.55
C ASP A 114 -0.78 -7.63 13.23
N LEU A 115 -1.06 -7.27 11.98
CA LEU A 115 -1.33 -5.88 11.60
C LEU A 115 -2.54 -5.28 12.35
N LEU A 116 -3.61 -6.05 12.56
CA LEU A 116 -4.76 -5.64 13.37
C LEU A 116 -4.40 -5.44 14.87
N LYS A 117 -3.46 -6.23 15.40
CA LYS A 117 -2.95 -6.01 16.77
C LYS A 117 -2.18 -4.69 16.87
N TRP A 118 -1.35 -4.38 15.87
CA TRP A 118 -0.67 -3.09 15.77
C TRP A 118 -1.66 -1.93 15.66
N GLN A 119 -2.72 -2.09 14.86
CA GLN A 119 -3.82 -1.14 14.75
C GLN A 119 -4.44 -0.83 16.11
N HIS A 120 -4.78 -1.86 16.89
CA HIS A 120 -5.43 -1.70 18.19
C HIS A 120 -4.52 -1.00 19.22
N VAL A 121 -3.22 -1.29 19.19
CA VAL A 121 -2.26 -0.68 20.13
C VAL A 121 -1.90 0.75 19.77
N LEU A 122 -1.82 1.07 18.49
CA LEU A 122 -1.50 2.41 18.00
C LEU A 122 -2.75 3.29 17.85
N GLU A 123 -3.95 2.71 17.94
CA GLU A 123 -5.24 3.40 17.85
C GLU A 123 -5.39 4.21 16.54
N VAL A 124 -4.81 3.70 15.46
CA VAL A 124 -4.86 4.27 14.10
C VAL A 124 -5.70 3.38 13.19
N PRO A 125 -6.23 3.87 12.05
CA PRO A 125 -6.84 2.99 11.05
C PRO A 125 -5.79 2.11 10.34
N LEU A 126 -6.22 0.94 9.86
CA LEU A 126 -5.33 -0.04 9.21
C LEU A 126 -4.63 0.51 7.96
N SER A 127 -5.28 1.42 7.24
CA SER A 127 -4.75 2.11 6.06
C SER A 127 -3.44 2.83 6.35
N ASP A 128 -3.32 3.44 7.53
CA ASP A 128 -2.19 4.30 7.87
C ASP A 128 -0.93 3.48 8.15
N LEU A 129 -1.10 2.21 8.52
CA LEU A 129 0.01 1.29 8.77
C LEU A 129 0.61 0.72 7.48
N LEU A 130 -0.14 0.71 6.40
CA LEU A 130 0.27 0.13 5.12
C LEU A 130 1.02 1.15 4.26
N GLU A 131 2.03 0.68 3.52
CA GLU A 131 2.72 1.55 2.57
C GLU A 131 1.81 1.78 1.37
N GLU A 132 1.65 3.04 1.01
CA GLU A 132 0.91 3.38 -0.19
C GLU A 132 1.70 2.94 -1.41
N GLY A 133 1.28 1.86 -2.08
CA GLY A 133 1.99 1.37 -3.26
C GLY A 133 2.19 2.49 -4.29
N GLU A 134 3.43 2.76 -4.70
CA GLU A 134 3.69 3.79 -5.71
C GLU A 134 2.82 3.53 -6.95
N GLY A 135 1.92 4.47 -7.24
CA GLY A 135 0.84 4.31 -8.22
C GLY A 135 -0.58 4.16 -7.63
N GLN A 136 -0.81 4.60 -6.38
CA GLN A 136 -2.14 4.64 -5.75
C GLN A 136 -3.11 5.65 -6.38
N LEU A 137 -3.58 5.31 -7.57
CA LEU A 137 -4.99 4.98 -7.74
C LEU A 137 -4.94 3.65 -8.49
N SER A 138 -5.19 2.54 -7.78
CA SER A 138 -5.31 1.19 -8.35
C SER A 138 -5.94 1.26 -9.74
N GLY A 139 -5.31 0.68 -10.77
CA GLY A 139 -5.70 0.84 -12.18
C GLY A 139 -7.22 0.90 -12.45
N PRO A 140 -8.03 0.03 -11.82
CA PRO A 140 -9.50 0.09 -11.85
C PRO A 140 -10.14 1.38 -11.29
N VAL A 141 -9.67 1.90 -10.15
CA VAL A 141 -10.20 3.13 -9.52
C VAL A 141 -9.80 4.37 -10.32
N LEU A 142 -8.56 4.42 -10.83
CA LEU A 142 -8.12 5.50 -11.72
C LEU A 142 -8.90 5.49 -13.03
N ALA A 143 -9.08 4.32 -13.65
CA ALA A 143 -9.89 4.17 -14.86
C ALA A 143 -11.34 4.61 -14.61
N ARG A 144 -11.95 4.18 -13.50
CA ARG A 144 -13.30 4.60 -13.11
C ARG A 144 -13.39 6.12 -12.90
N SER A 145 -12.49 6.70 -12.12
CA SER A 145 -12.49 8.16 -11.87
C SER A 145 -12.31 8.97 -13.16
N ARG A 146 -11.46 8.51 -14.10
CA ARG A 146 -11.31 9.14 -15.43
C ARG A 146 -12.60 9.04 -16.24
N MET A 147 -13.24 7.87 -16.24
CA MET A 147 -14.49 7.66 -16.98
C MET A 147 -15.64 8.48 -16.40
N VAL A 148 -15.75 8.59 -15.07
CA VAL A 148 -16.69 9.50 -14.39
C VAL A 148 -16.45 10.94 -14.84
N LYS A 149 -15.20 11.41 -14.87
CA LYS A 149 -14.89 12.78 -15.34
C LYS A 149 -15.29 12.99 -16.80
N LEU A 150 -15.04 12.02 -17.67
CA LEU A 150 -15.45 12.07 -19.08
C LEU A 150 -16.97 12.14 -19.21
N MET A 151 -17.72 11.30 -18.47
CA MET A 151 -19.18 11.35 -18.46
C MET A 151 -19.70 12.72 -17.99
N LYS A 152 -19.19 13.25 -16.88
CA LYS A 152 -19.57 14.57 -16.36
C LYS A 152 -19.33 15.68 -17.39
N THR A 153 -18.20 15.62 -18.10
CA THR A 153 -17.87 16.57 -19.16
C THR A 153 -18.81 16.41 -20.35
N ALA A 154 -19.05 15.19 -20.83
CA ALA A 154 -19.98 14.93 -21.93
C ALA A 154 -21.41 15.38 -21.59
N ALA A 155 -21.87 15.11 -20.37
CA ALA A 155 -23.17 15.52 -19.88
C ALA A 155 -23.29 17.06 -19.76
N ALA A 156 -22.22 17.76 -19.36
CA ALA A 156 -22.18 19.22 -19.32
C ALA A 156 -22.20 19.84 -20.72
N ILE A 157 -21.44 19.27 -21.67
CA ILE A 157 -21.46 19.76 -23.06
C ILE A 157 -22.84 19.50 -23.68
N ARG A 158 -23.48 18.35 -23.39
CA ARG A 158 -24.86 18.07 -23.84
C ARG A 158 -25.86 19.11 -23.33
N GLU A 159 -25.67 19.68 -22.14
CA GLU A 159 -26.52 20.73 -21.60
C GLU A 159 -26.28 22.10 -22.28
N GLN A 160 -25.05 22.34 -22.73
CA GLN A 160 -24.66 23.59 -23.40
C GLN A 160 -25.04 23.60 -24.88
N VAL A 161 -24.87 22.48 -25.57
CA VAL A 161 -25.21 22.31 -26.97
C VAL A 161 -26.70 22.02 -27.05
N GLY A 162 -27.46 22.92 -27.69
CA GLY A 162 -28.91 22.78 -27.82
C GLY A 162 -29.37 21.50 -28.53
N ASN A 163 -30.68 21.40 -28.77
CA ASN A 163 -31.31 20.16 -29.23
C ASN A 163 -31.02 19.78 -30.69
N GLU A 164 -30.48 20.70 -31.49
CA GLU A 164 -30.33 20.53 -32.93
C GLU A 164 -28.91 20.83 -33.39
N GLY A 165 -28.28 19.87 -34.05
CA GLY A 165 -26.96 20.05 -34.65
C GLY A 165 -26.15 18.76 -34.77
N GLN A 166 -25.07 18.83 -35.56
CA GLN A 166 -24.10 17.74 -35.67
C GLN A 166 -23.40 17.48 -34.33
N ALA A 167 -23.11 18.53 -33.56
CA ALA A 167 -22.51 18.43 -32.24
C ALA A 167 -23.34 17.58 -31.27
N THR A 168 -24.66 17.80 -31.20
CA THR A 168 -25.58 17.02 -30.34
C THR A 168 -25.55 15.53 -30.66
N ARG A 169 -25.45 15.16 -31.95
CA ARG A 169 -25.34 13.76 -32.38
C ARG A 169 -24.02 13.14 -31.93
N LEU A 170 -22.90 13.85 -32.09
CA LEU A 170 -21.57 13.37 -31.67
C LEU A 170 -21.49 13.17 -30.15
N ILE A 171 -22.05 14.10 -29.37
CA ILE A 171 -22.07 13.99 -27.91
C ILE A 171 -22.96 12.85 -27.42
N ARG A 172 -24.10 12.61 -28.09
CA ARG A 172 -24.95 11.46 -27.81
C ARG A 172 -24.18 10.15 -28.03
N GLN A 173 -23.51 10.03 -29.16
CA GLN A 173 -22.70 8.85 -29.49
C GLN A 173 -21.54 8.66 -28.49
N LEU A 174 -20.89 9.74 -28.06
CA LEU A 174 -19.84 9.67 -27.03
C LEU A 174 -20.39 9.15 -25.69
N ILE A 175 -21.57 9.59 -25.27
CA ILE A 175 -22.22 9.11 -24.05
C ILE A 175 -22.57 7.62 -24.18
N GLU A 176 -23.11 7.19 -25.31
CA GLU A 176 -23.41 5.78 -25.59
C GLU A 176 -22.13 4.91 -25.50
N GLN A 177 -21.03 5.35 -26.11
CA GLN A 177 -19.74 4.66 -26.05
C GLN A 177 -19.18 4.58 -24.62
N ILE A 178 -19.35 5.63 -23.81
CA ILE A 178 -18.91 5.60 -22.41
C ILE A 178 -19.77 4.60 -21.60
N LEU A 179 -21.08 4.56 -21.84
CA LEU A 179 -21.99 3.63 -21.14
C LEU A 179 -21.80 2.18 -21.56
N GLU A 180 -21.40 1.93 -22.81
CA GLU A 180 -21.03 0.60 -23.29
C GLU A 180 -19.80 0.06 -22.53
N ILE A 181 -18.83 0.93 -22.25
CA ILE A 181 -17.62 0.56 -21.50
C ILE A 181 -17.91 0.50 -19.98
N MET A 182 -18.81 1.34 -19.46
CA MET A 182 -19.05 1.51 -18.03
C MET A 182 -20.51 1.92 -17.75
N PRO A 183 -21.44 0.95 -17.61
CA PRO A 183 -22.86 1.21 -17.49
C PRO A 183 -23.25 1.87 -16.15
N GLU A 184 -22.41 1.72 -15.11
CA GLU A 184 -22.65 2.36 -13.81
C GLU A 184 -22.63 3.90 -13.84
N LEU A 185 -22.28 4.51 -14.98
CA LEU A 185 -22.21 5.96 -15.16
C LEU A 185 -23.52 6.61 -15.65
N ALA A 186 -24.60 5.85 -15.81
CA ALA A 186 -25.89 6.36 -16.31
C ALA A 186 -26.46 7.51 -15.47
N ASP A 187 -26.31 7.44 -14.15
CA ASP A 187 -26.89 8.39 -13.19
C ASP A 187 -25.94 9.55 -12.83
N VAL A 188 -24.80 9.66 -13.52
CA VAL A 188 -23.80 10.69 -13.21
C VAL A 188 -24.29 12.06 -13.69
N THR A 189 -24.50 12.96 -12.74
CA THR A 189 -24.89 14.34 -13.03
C THR A 189 -23.74 15.11 -13.69
N PRO A 190 -24.03 16.06 -14.61
CA PRO A 190 -23.04 16.96 -15.20
C PRO A 190 -22.18 17.68 -14.16
N TRP A 191 -21.02 18.19 -14.58
CA TRP A 191 -20.33 19.19 -13.77
C TRP A 191 -21.27 20.34 -13.46
N HIS A 192 -21.46 20.65 -12.17
CA HIS A 192 -22.07 21.92 -11.80
C HIS A 192 -21.24 23.02 -12.43
N THR A 193 -21.88 23.89 -13.21
CA THR A 193 -21.24 25.07 -13.76
C THR A 193 -21.02 26.05 -12.60
N VAL A 194 -19.97 25.83 -11.81
CA VAL A 194 -19.58 26.74 -10.74
C VAL A 194 -18.96 27.99 -11.39
N GLY A 195 -19.78 29.03 -11.49
CA GLY A 195 -19.46 30.30 -12.13
C GLY A 195 -20.55 30.71 -13.11
N GLN A 196 -21.58 31.38 -12.60
CA GLN A 196 -22.70 32.02 -13.30
C GLN A 196 -22.57 32.21 -14.82
N ARG A 197 -23.63 31.81 -15.54
CA ARG A 197 -23.97 32.37 -16.86
C ARG A 197 -24.26 33.86 -16.65
N ARG A 198 -23.23 34.71 -16.72
CA ARG A 198 -23.49 36.14 -16.98
C ARG A 198 -24.20 36.18 -18.32
N THR A 199 -25.46 36.60 -18.33
CA THR A 199 -26.10 36.97 -19.59
C THR A 199 -25.35 38.18 -20.15
N LEU A 200 -25.39 38.39 -21.47
CA LEU A 200 -24.69 39.51 -22.11
C LEU A 200 -25.05 40.86 -21.46
N ASP A 201 -26.25 40.96 -20.88
CA ASP A 201 -26.79 42.13 -20.20
C ASP A 201 -26.48 42.20 -18.68
N ASP A 202 -25.84 41.18 -18.10
CA ASP A 202 -25.49 41.18 -16.67
C ASP A 202 -24.22 42.00 -16.44
N VAL A 203 -24.42 43.31 -16.25
CA VAL A 203 -23.38 44.22 -15.80
C VAL A 203 -23.00 43.93 -14.34
N GLY A 204 -21.72 43.62 -14.09
CA GLY A 204 -21.21 43.30 -12.75
C GLY A 204 -21.33 44.48 -11.77
N ARG A 205 -21.18 44.21 -10.47
CA ARG A 205 -21.30 45.23 -9.39
C ARG A 205 -20.50 46.52 -9.62
N VAL A 206 -19.39 46.46 -10.34
CA VAL A 206 -18.56 47.62 -10.71
C VAL A 206 -19.30 48.59 -11.62
N ALA A 207 -20.09 48.08 -12.57
CA ALA A 207 -20.89 48.90 -13.46
C ALA A 207 -22.16 49.45 -12.80
N GLN A 208 -22.62 48.83 -11.70
CA GLN A 208 -23.73 49.33 -10.89
C GLN A 208 -23.31 50.52 -10.00
N HIS A 209 -22.01 50.71 -9.78
CA HIS A 209 -21.45 51.81 -8.99
C HIS A 209 -20.31 52.50 -9.75
N PRO A 210 -20.61 53.24 -10.83
CA PRO A 210 -19.60 54.05 -11.49
C PRO A 210 -19.08 55.11 -10.51
N VAL A 211 -17.78 55.11 -10.29
CA VAL A 211 -17.08 56.15 -9.53
C VAL A 211 -16.77 57.29 -10.52
N SER A 212 -17.18 58.51 -10.21
CA SER A 212 -16.89 59.67 -11.06
C SER A 212 -15.38 59.90 -11.15
N ASP A 213 -14.87 60.15 -12.36
CA ASP A 213 -13.45 60.45 -12.61
C ASP A 213 -12.98 61.74 -11.90
N ASP A 214 -13.92 62.58 -11.42
CA ASP A 214 -13.63 63.77 -10.61
C ASP A 214 -12.91 63.44 -9.29
N LEU A 215 -13.02 62.20 -8.80
CA LEU A 215 -12.34 61.74 -7.58
C LEU A 215 -10.84 61.51 -7.78
N PHE A 216 -10.37 61.42 -9.02
CA PHE A 216 -8.96 61.23 -9.38
C PHE A 216 -8.31 62.50 -9.94
N GLY A 217 -8.79 63.67 -9.49
CA GLY A 217 -8.29 64.98 -9.88
C GLY A 217 -6.75 65.07 -9.93
N ARG A 218 -6.28 65.68 -11.03
CA ARG A 218 -4.90 65.99 -11.41
C ARG A 218 -3.98 66.46 -10.28
#